data_AF-A0A8T6RI34-F1
#
_entry.id   AF-A0A8T6RI34-F1
#
_cell.length_a   1.000
_cell.length_b   1.000
_cell.length_c   1.000
_cell.angle_alpha   90.00
_cell.angle_beta   90.00
_cell.angle_gamma   90.00
#
_symmetry.space_group_name_H-M   'P 1'
#
loop_
_entity.id
_entity.type
_entity.pdbx_description
1 polymer ?
#
loop_
_entity_poly.entity_id
_entity_poly.type
_entity_poly.pdbx_seq_one_letter_code
_entity_poly.pdbx_strand_id
1 'polypeptide(L)'
;MFKGGLLEIFFIDILKLISQRSGKSFTGIGILLYDQKFFVNDYFSDLRPSYKPPKLNLIGKETIINYLLDITDETNYLHDGFIFFNEIGNLTHVSQYFAPIPRGKIIPNEKYGTRYRTAQYGSLLRGIILTGTINHDKKYHIFRNGKCINNHQ
;
A
#
# COMPACT_ATOMS: atom_id res chain seq x y z
N MET A 1 7.51 -2.88 -18.89
CA MET A 1 6.17 -2.30 -19.13
C MET A 1 5.15 -3.41 -18.98
N PHE A 2 4.37 -3.43 -17.89
CA PHE A 2 3.37 -4.46 -17.64
C PHE A 2 2.07 -4.11 -18.40
N LYS A 3 1.43 -5.07 -19.08
CA LYS A 3 0.03 -4.91 -19.53
C LYS A 3 -0.86 -4.83 -18.28
N GLY A 4 -1.92 -4.02 -18.29
CA GLY A 4 -2.72 -3.69 -17.09
C GLY A 4 -3.02 -4.87 -16.13
N GLY A 5 -3.35 -6.06 -16.65
CA GLY A 5 -3.59 -7.25 -15.80
C GLY A 5 -2.35 -7.82 -15.09
N LEU A 6 -1.15 -7.73 -15.68
CA LEU A 6 0.09 -8.24 -15.07
C LEU A 6 0.50 -7.42 -13.84
N LEU A 7 0.27 -6.12 -13.87
CA LEU A 7 0.61 -5.23 -12.76
C LEU A 7 -0.29 -5.46 -11.55
N GLU A 8 -1.59 -5.69 -11.80
CA GLU A 8 -2.53 -6.06 -10.74
C GLU A 8 -2.14 -7.39 -10.10
N ILE A 9 -1.76 -8.38 -10.90
CA ILE A 9 -1.24 -9.67 -10.39
C ILE A 9 0.00 -9.44 -9.53
N PHE A 10 0.95 -8.61 -9.99
CA PHE A 10 2.13 -8.25 -9.21
C PHE A 10 1.75 -7.62 -7.85
N PHE A 11 0.82 -6.65 -7.85
CA PHE A 11 0.36 -5.99 -6.63
C PHE A 11 -0.29 -6.96 -5.64
N ILE A 12 -1.15 -7.85 -6.15
CA ILE A 12 -1.80 -8.91 -5.34
C ILE A 12 -0.75 -9.85 -4.76
N ASP A 13 0.21 -10.29 -5.57
CA ASP A 13 1.31 -11.14 -5.14
C ASP A 13 2.12 -10.49 -4.02
N ILE A 14 2.41 -9.18 -4.12
CA ILE A 14 3.14 -8.45 -3.08
C ILE A 14 2.41 -8.56 -1.74
N LEU A 15 1.12 -8.21 -1.70
CA LEU A 15 0.32 -8.28 -0.48
C LEU A 15 0.22 -9.70 0.09
N LYS A 16 0.01 -10.69 -0.79
CA LYS A 16 -0.09 -12.10 -0.40
C LYS A 16 1.20 -12.59 0.23
N LEU A 17 2.35 -12.30 -0.37
CA LEU A 17 3.66 -12.73 0.13
C LEU A 17 4.02 -12.04 1.45
N ILE A 18 3.74 -10.74 1.61
CA ILE A 18 3.95 -10.05 2.89
C ILE A 18 3.04 -10.63 3.97
N SER A 19 1.76 -10.86 3.67
CA SER A 19 0.81 -11.51 4.59
C SER A 19 1.33 -12.86 5.08
N GLN A 20 1.87 -13.69 4.17
CA GLN A 20 2.39 -15.02 4.48
C GLN A 20 3.73 -15.01 5.23
N ARG A 21 4.61 -14.05 4.93
CA ARG A 21 6.01 -14.03 5.42
C ARG A 21 6.25 -13.08 6.58
N SER A 22 5.29 -12.21 6.91
CA SER A 22 5.41 -11.23 8.00
C SER A 22 5.67 -11.90 9.35
N GLY A 23 6.55 -11.28 10.14
CA GLY A 23 6.96 -11.74 11.48
C GLY A 23 5.92 -11.49 12.58
N LYS A 24 6.35 -11.56 13.84
CA LYS A 24 5.50 -11.24 15.01
C LYS A 24 5.42 -9.73 15.28
N SER A 25 6.49 -9.00 14.96
CA SER A 25 6.66 -7.54 15.05
C SER A 25 5.97 -6.76 13.92
N PHE A 26 5.15 -7.43 13.10
CA PHE A 26 4.46 -6.80 11.98
C PHE A 26 3.26 -5.99 12.44
N THR A 27 3.25 -4.69 12.13
CA THR A 27 2.18 -3.75 12.58
C THR A 27 1.10 -3.50 11.52
N GLY A 28 1.26 -4.12 10.35
CA GLY A 28 0.45 -3.88 9.18
C GLY A 28 1.14 -2.99 8.15
N ILE A 29 0.61 -2.95 6.94
CA ILE A 29 1.16 -2.18 5.82
C ILE A 29 0.03 -1.61 4.98
N GLY A 30 0.18 -0.36 4.54
CA GLY A 30 -0.67 0.25 3.53
C GLY A 30 0.11 0.37 2.23
N ILE A 31 -0.44 -0.10 1.11
CA ILE A 31 0.20 -0.01 -0.20
C ILE A 31 -0.77 0.63 -1.18
N LEU A 32 -0.29 1.50 -2.06
CA LEU A 32 -1.07 1.97 -3.19
C LEU A 32 -0.33 1.73 -4.51
N LEU A 33 -1.11 1.51 -5.56
CA LEU A 33 -0.68 1.43 -6.93
C LEU A 33 -1.34 2.59 -7.69
N TYR A 34 -0.54 3.45 -8.31
CA TYR A 34 -1.02 4.67 -8.94
C TYR A 34 -0.50 4.85 -10.36
N ASP A 35 -1.23 5.64 -11.14
CA ASP A 35 -0.83 6.16 -12.44
C ASP A 35 -0.22 7.55 -12.25
N GLN A 36 1.08 7.67 -12.51
CA GLN A 36 1.87 8.87 -12.31
C GLN A 36 1.38 10.06 -13.16
N LYS A 37 0.66 9.82 -14.25
CA LYS A 37 0.08 10.90 -15.06
C LYS A 37 -1.07 11.61 -14.36
N PHE A 38 -1.78 10.93 -13.46
CA PHE A 38 -3.03 11.43 -12.87
C PHE A 38 -2.96 11.62 -11.36
N PHE A 39 -2.11 10.87 -10.67
CA PHE A 39 -1.97 11.00 -9.23
C PHE A 39 -1.19 12.27 -8.87
N VAL A 40 -1.75 13.08 -7.99
CA VAL A 40 -1.19 14.38 -7.60
C VAL A 40 -0.49 14.29 -6.24
N ASN A 41 0.60 15.06 -6.09
CA ASN A 41 1.46 15.01 -4.90
C ASN A 41 0.80 15.60 -3.64
N ASP A 42 -0.31 16.33 -3.76
CA ASP A 42 -0.96 17.01 -2.63
C ASP A 42 -1.72 16.06 -1.68
N TYR A 43 -1.84 14.78 -2.03
CA TYR A 43 -2.56 13.80 -1.20
C TYR A 43 -1.68 13.11 -0.15
N PHE A 44 -0.38 13.39 -0.15
CA PHE A 44 0.55 12.73 0.75
C PHE A 44 1.72 13.61 1.17
N SER A 45 2.36 13.23 2.28
CA SER A 45 3.60 13.84 2.74
C SER A 45 4.51 12.80 3.36
N ASP A 46 5.81 12.97 3.19
CA ASP A 46 6.80 12.07 3.78
C ASP A 46 6.81 12.19 5.31
N LEU A 47 6.59 11.08 6.03
CA LEU A 47 6.64 11.03 7.49
C LEU A 47 8.08 10.99 8.02
N ARG A 48 9.06 10.72 7.15
CA ARG A 48 10.47 10.51 7.50
C ARG A 48 11.40 11.33 6.58
N PRO A 49 11.15 12.64 6.38
CA PRO A 49 11.86 13.45 5.38
C PRO A 49 13.37 13.61 5.65
N SER A 50 13.79 13.46 6.90
CA SER A 50 15.20 13.52 7.31
C SER A 50 15.96 12.21 7.07
N TYR A 51 15.24 11.12 6.80
CA TYR A 51 15.83 9.81 6.53
C TYR A 51 15.91 9.64 5.01
N LYS A 52 17.11 9.34 4.50
CA LYS A 52 17.27 8.97 3.09
C LYS A 52 17.05 7.47 2.97
N PRO A 53 15.90 6.99 2.47
CA PRO A 53 15.73 5.57 2.23
C PRO A 53 16.82 5.09 1.26
N PRO A 54 17.22 3.80 1.34
CA PRO A 54 18.07 3.20 0.31
C PRO A 54 17.46 3.50 -1.06
N LYS A 55 18.30 3.75 -2.08
CA LYS A 55 17.79 4.04 -3.44
C LYS A 55 16.74 3.00 -3.80
N LEU A 56 15.50 3.45 -4.03
CA LEU A 56 14.33 2.59 -4.30
C LEU A 56 14.37 1.92 -5.69
N ASN A 57 15.57 1.80 -6.29
CA ASN A 57 15.84 1.09 -7.53
C ASN A 57 15.90 -0.42 -7.28
N LEU A 58 14.90 -0.95 -6.58
CA LEU A 58 14.80 -2.37 -6.28
C LEU A 58 14.34 -3.10 -7.54
N ILE A 59 15.12 -4.11 -7.94
CA ILE A 59 14.83 -4.94 -9.11
C ILE A 59 14.48 -6.34 -8.64
N GLY A 60 13.35 -6.84 -9.13
CA GLY A 60 12.87 -8.19 -8.84
C GLY A 60 11.93 -8.27 -7.65
N LYS A 61 10.92 -9.14 -7.78
CA LYS A 61 9.85 -9.31 -6.78
C LYS A 61 10.38 -9.69 -5.40
N GLU A 62 11.31 -10.64 -5.32
CA GLU A 62 11.88 -11.11 -4.04
C GLU A 62 12.66 -10.02 -3.31
N THR A 63 13.47 -9.23 -4.02
CA THR A 63 14.19 -8.08 -3.45
C THR A 63 13.22 -7.05 -2.87
N ILE A 64 12.14 -6.74 -3.61
CA ILE A 64 11.08 -5.85 -3.14
C ILE A 64 10.42 -6.43 -1.89
N ILE A 65 10.02 -7.70 -1.90
CA ILE A 65 9.38 -8.36 -0.76
C ILE A 65 10.26 -8.31 0.49
N ASN A 66 11.54 -8.66 0.37
CA ASN A 66 12.46 -8.67 1.51
C ASN A 66 12.63 -7.26 2.09
N TYR A 67 12.75 -6.25 1.23
CA TYR A 67 12.79 -4.86 1.66
C TYR A 67 11.49 -4.43 2.36
N LEU A 68 10.33 -4.79 1.81
CA LEU A 68 9.04 -4.47 2.42
C LEU A 68 8.84 -5.17 3.77
N LEU A 69 9.26 -6.44 3.89
CA LEU A 69 9.22 -7.17 5.16
C LEU A 69 10.07 -6.48 6.22
N ASP A 70 11.29 -6.06 5.87
CA ASP A 70 12.20 -5.34 6.77
C ASP A 70 11.63 -4.01 7.24
N ILE A 71 11.10 -3.19 6.33
CA ILE A 71 10.57 -1.87 6.73
C ILE A 71 9.26 -1.96 7.49
N THR A 72 8.50 -3.06 7.40
CA THR A 72 7.24 -3.22 8.14
C THR A 72 7.40 -3.76 9.57
N ASP A 73 8.63 -4.03 10.00
CA ASP A 73 8.94 -4.34 11.39
C ASP A 73 8.76 -3.10 12.27
N GLU A 74 8.09 -3.22 13.42
CA GLU A 74 7.83 -2.09 14.34
C GLU A 74 9.10 -1.36 14.81
N THR A 75 10.24 -2.05 14.82
CA THR A 75 11.54 -1.46 15.21
C THR A 75 12.16 -0.63 14.08
N ASN A 76 11.70 -0.80 12.84
CA ASN A 76 12.20 -0.07 11.69
C ASN A 76 11.63 1.35 11.65
N TYR A 77 12.48 2.34 11.41
CA TYR A 77 12.06 3.74 11.36
C TYR A 77 11.04 4.03 10.23
N LEU A 78 11.02 3.21 9.19
CA LEU A 78 10.18 3.36 8.00
C LEU A 78 8.81 2.65 8.08
N HIS A 79 8.47 1.99 9.19
CA HIS A 79 7.26 1.14 9.28
C HIS A 79 5.92 1.87 9.20
N ASP A 80 5.91 3.16 9.51
CA ASP A 80 4.68 3.94 9.61
C ASP A 80 4.38 4.67 8.30
N GLY A 81 3.11 4.67 7.89
CA GLY A 81 2.63 5.25 6.64
C GLY A 81 2.34 4.25 5.52
N PHE A 82 2.11 4.77 4.33
CA PHE A 82 1.83 4.03 3.12
C PHE A 82 3.06 3.92 2.21
N ILE A 83 3.07 2.86 1.42
CA ILE A 83 4.09 2.53 0.42
C ILE A 83 3.49 2.63 -0.98
N PHE A 84 4.20 3.28 -1.89
CA PHE A 84 3.64 3.66 -3.18
C PHE A 84 4.35 2.97 -4.33
N PHE A 85 3.59 2.34 -5.20
CA PHE A 85 4.05 1.81 -6.48
C PHE A 85 3.42 2.58 -7.63
N ASN A 86 4.22 2.93 -8.64
CA ASN A 86 3.68 3.53 -9.86
C ASN A 86 3.18 2.46 -10.85
N GLU A 87 2.63 2.89 -11.99
CA GLU A 87 1.97 2.04 -12.99
C GLU A 87 2.91 1.12 -13.77
N ILE A 88 4.22 1.23 -13.54
CA ILE A 88 5.23 0.32 -14.08
C ILE A 88 5.79 -0.64 -13.04
N GLY A 89 5.28 -0.59 -11.80
CA GLY A 89 5.65 -1.49 -10.70
C GLY A 89 6.90 -1.06 -9.93
N ASN A 90 7.36 0.18 -10.10
CA ASN A 90 8.47 0.70 -9.31
C ASN A 90 7.99 1.15 -7.94
N LEU A 91 8.72 0.76 -6.91
CA LEU A 91 8.58 1.34 -5.58
C LEU A 91 9.08 2.79 -5.62
N THR A 92 8.22 3.74 -5.31
CA THR A 92 8.52 5.18 -5.47
C THR A 92 8.62 5.92 -4.15
N HIS A 93 7.84 5.49 -3.15
CA HIS A 93 7.80 6.13 -1.84
C HIS A 93 7.57 5.08 -0.76
N VAL A 94 8.14 5.35 0.42
CA VAL A 94 7.93 4.60 1.66
C VAL A 94 7.57 5.60 2.76
N SER A 95 6.86 5.14 3.78
CA SER A 95 6.51 5.96 4.95
C SER A 95 5.74 7.25 4.64
N GLN A 96 4.77 7.18 3.73
CA GLN A 96 3.97 8.35 3.36
C GLN A 96 2.76 8.50 4.26
N TYR A 97 2.57 9.67 4.84
CA TYR A 97 1.26 10.08 5.36
C TYR A 97 0.33 10.21 4.16
N PHE A 98 -0.72 9.41 4.13
CA PHE A 98 -1.72 9.43 3.06
C PHE A 98 -3.08 9.46 3.72
N ALA A 99 -3.83 10.56 3.53
CA ALA A 99 -5.11 10.79 4.20
C ALA A 99 -6.13 11.32 3.20
N PRO A 100 -6.76 10.44 2.40
CA PRO A 100 -7.78 10.82 1.46
C PRO A 100 -9.00 11.37 2.20
N ILE A 101 -9.55 12.49 1.70
CA ILE A 101 -10.78 13.06 2.23
C ILE A 101 -11.91 12.03 2.08
N PRO A 102 -12.61 11.65 3.17
CA PRO A 102 -13.76 10.77 3.08
C PRO A 102 -14.79 11.32 2.09
N ARG A 103 -15.15 10.50 1.09
CA ARG A 103 -16.13 10.85 0.05
C ARG A 103 -17.02 9.67 -0.26
N GLY A 104 -18.25 9.96 -0.69
CA GLY A 104 -19.27 8.95 -0.94
C GLY A 104 -19.92 8.40 0.34
N LYS A 105 -21.00 7.64 0.17
CA LYS A 105 -21.74 6.97 1.26
C LYS A 105 -21.15 5.58 1.52
N ILE A 106 -19.92 5.51 2.03
CA ILE A 106 -19.30 4.24 2.44
C ILE A 106 -19.57 4.00 3.93
N ILE A 107 -20.43 3.02 4.23
CA ILE A 107 -20.69 2.58 5.60
C ILE A 107 -19.40 1.97 6.19
N PRO A 108 -18.92 2.44 7.35
CA PRO A 108 -17.78 1.85 8.04
C PRO A 108 -18.02 0.39 8.41
N ASN A 109 -17.01 -0.45 8.18
CA ASN A 109 -16.93 -1.74 8.86
C ASN A 109 -16.16 -1.53 10.16
N GLU A 110 -16.86 -1.61 11.29
CA GLU A 110 -16.32 -1.31 12.63
C GLU A 110 -15.18 -2.25 13.06
N LYS A 111 -14.99 -3.37 12.36
CA LYS A 111 -13.87 -4.30 12.62
C LYS A 111 -12.51 -3.75 12.18
N TYR A 112 -12.47 -2.74 11.32
CA TYR A 112 -11.24 -2.28 10.70
C TYR A 112 -10.93 -0.82 11.04
N GLY A 113 -9.65 -0.57 11.33
CA GLY A 113 -9.14 0.74 11.72
C GLY A 113 -8.81 1.69 10.57
N THR A 114 -8.06 2.74 10.90
CA THR A 114 -7.74 3.87 10.02
C THR A 114 -7.02 3.46 8.73
N ARG A 115 -6.08 2.52 8.78
CA ARG A 115 -5.33 2.07 7.59
C ARG A 115 -6.23 1.44 6.53
N TYR A 116 -7.18 0.61 6.95
CA TYR A 116 -8.19 0.03 6.07
C TYR A 116 -9.06 1.11 5.43
N ARG A 117 -9.53 2.09 6.22
CA ARG A 117 -10.36 3.19 5.73
C ARG A 117 -9.59 4.10 4.78
N THR A 118 -8.32 4.34 5.08
CA THR A 118 -7.41 5.11 4.24
C THR A 118 -7.21 4.44 2.88
N ALA A 119 -6.95 3.13 2.84
CA ALA A 119 -6.90 2.38 1.59
C ALA A 119 -8.25 2.47 0.84
N GLN A 120 -9.35 2.19 1.53
CA GLN A 120 -10.68 2.22 0.93
C GLN A 120 -11.02 3.57 0.28
N TYR A 121 -10.92 4.68 1.02
CA TYR A 121 -11.18 6.01 0.45
C TYR A 121 -10.10 6.43 -0.56
N GLY A 122 -8.85 6.00 -0.35
CA GLY A 122 -7.74 6.27 -1.26
C GLY A 122 -7.99 5.70 -2.65
N SER A 123 -8.63 4.52 -2.72
CA SER A 123 -9.02 3.90 -3.99
C SER A 123 -10.11 4.66 -4.78
N LEU A 124 -10.68 5.74 -4.23
CA LEU A 124 -11.59 6.65 -4.94
C LEU A 124 -10.86 7.84 -5.57
N LEU A 125 -9.58 8.08 -5.22
CA LEU A 125 -8.83 9.19 -5.76
C LEU A 125 -8.49 8.95 -7.23
N ARG A 126 -8.58 10.02 -8.03
CA ARG A 126 -8.16 9.99 -9.43
C ARG A 126 -6.67 9.64 -9.49
N GLY A 127 -6.34 8.70 -10.38
CA GLY A 127 -4.97 8.21 -10.56
C GLY A 127 -4.59 7.06 -9.64
N ILE A 128 -5.41 6.68 -8.65
CA ILE A 128 -5.19 5.43 -7.91
C ILE A 128 -5.79 4.26 -8.70
N ILE A 129 -4.97 3.26 -9.00
CA ILE A 129 -5.36 2.03 -9.69
C ILE A 129 -5.91 1.02 -8.67
N LEU A 130 -5.15 0.78 -7.60
CA LEU A 130 -5.49 -0.09 -6.50
C LEU A 130 -4.92 0.46 -5.19
N THR A 131 -5.58 0.14 -4.10
CA THR A 131 -4.98 0.23 -2.76
C THR A 131 -5.05 -1.12 -2.07
N GLY A 132 -4.12 -1.35 -1.16
CA GLY A 132 -3.98 -2.55 -0.39
C GLY A 132 -3.70 -2.21 1.06
N THR A 133 -4.22 -3.02 1.97
CA THR A 133 -3.79 -3.01 3.37
C THR A 133 -3.57 -4.44 3.83
N ILE A 134 -2.63 -4.63 4.75
CA ILE A 134 -2.56 -5.81 5.58
C ILE A 134 -2.64 -5.33 7.02
N ASN A 135 -3.56 -5.88 7.80
CA ASN A 135 -3.70 -5.52 9.21
C ASN A 135 -2.82 -6.44 10.08
N HIS A 136 -2.80 -6.18 11.39
CA HIS A 136 -2.05 -7.00 12.36
C HIS A 136 -2.49 -8.48 12.38
N ASP A 137 -3.74 -8.76 11.97
CA ASP A 137 -4.28 -10.11 11.79
C ASP A 137 -3.74 -10.82 10.53
N LYS A 138 -2.82 -10.18 9.81
CA LYS A 138 -2.17 -10.63 8.57
C LYS A 138 -3.14 -10.85 7.41
N LYS A 139 -4.41 -10.44 7.52
CA LYS A 139 -5.35 -10.47 6.40
C LYS A 139 -5.11 -9.27 5.52
N TYR A 140 -5.02 -9.51 4.22
CA TYR A 140 -4.87 -8.45 3.24
C TYR A 140 -6.21 -8.10 2.62
N HIS A 141 -6.41 -6.81 2.32
CA HIS A 141 -7.59 -6.28 1.66
C HIS A 141 -7.14 -5.38 0.53
N ILE A 142 -7.82 -5.48 -0.61
CA ILE A 142 -7.53 -4.75 -1.84
C ILE A 142 -8.79 -4.01 -2.21
N PHE A 143 -8.63 -2.73 -2.51
CA PHE A 143 -9.74 -1.87 -2.90
C PHE A 143 -9.54 -1.28 -4.28
N ARG A 144 -10.66 -1.22 -5.01
CA ARG A 144 -10.82 -0.49 -6.26
C ARG A 144 -12.12 0.30 -6.19
N ASN A 145 -12.08 1.60 -6.48
CA ASN A 145 -13.26 2.46 -6.50
C ASN A 145 -14.12 2.33 -5.21
N GLY A 146 -13.46 2.29 -4.04
CA GLY A 146 -14.09 2.20 -2.73
C GLY A 146 -14.60 0.81 -2.33
N LYS A 147 -14.47 -0.21 -3.19
CA LYS A 147 -14.96 -1.58 -2.96
C LYS A 147 -13.80 -2.54 -2.69
N CYS A 148 -13.95 -3.38 -1.67
CA CYS A 148 -13.03 -4.50 -1.42
C CYS A 148 -13.26 -5.57 -2.49
N ILE A 149 -12.19 -6.00 -3.18
CA ILE A 149 -12.30 -6.94 -4.32
C ILE A 149 -11.75 -8.35 -4.01
N ASN A 150 -11.06 -8.54 -2.88
CA ASN A 150 -10.62 -9.84 -2.38
C ASN A 150 -11.38 -10.14 -1.08
N ASN A 151 -12.53 -10.78 -1.18
CA ASN A 151 -13.24 -11.21 0.02
C ASN A 151 -12.65 -12.54 0.49
N HIS A 152 -11.98 -12.51 1.64
CA HIS A 152 -11.81 -13.68 2.50
C HIS A 152 -13.16 -13.89 3.21
N GLN A 153 -14.10 -14.60 2.57
CA GLN A 153 -15.24 -15.17 3.32
C GLN A 153 -14.74 -16.34 4.16
#